data_AF-A0A256XKK7-F1
#
_entry.id   AF-A0A256XKK7-F1
#
_cell.length_a   1.000
_cell.length_b   1.000
_cell.length_c   1.000
_cell.angle_alpha   90.00
_cell.angle_beta   90.00
_cell.angle_gamma   90.00
#
_symmetry.space_group_name_H-M   'P 1'
#
loop_
_entity.id
_entity.type
_entity.pdbx_description
1 polymer ?
#
loop_
_entity_poly.entity_id
_entity_poly.type
_entity_poly.pdbx_seq_one_letter_code
_entity_poly.pdbx_strand_id
1 'polypeptide(L)'
;MLIYQREKIEKAEKNLRVSLIFPFIQALLAVCLLVFQILELTVSLSLVFISIVTLLMLYFSLKQFEEASYDVIIKIFPVILIFSIIGGLGISSLFVYSSYKLIKEVFHKRVQVKKII
;
A
#
# COMPACT_ATOMS: atom_id res chain seq x y z
N MET A 1 -20.75 14.19 -10.92
CA MET A 1 -20.52 13.20 -9.84
C MET A 1 -19.54 12.09 -10.22
N LEU A 2 -19.57 11.57 -11.46
CA LEU A 2 -18.64 10.55 -11.96
C LEU A 2 -17.17 11.02 -12.05
N ILE A 3 -16.93 12.26 -12.51
CA ILE A 3 -15.58 12.85 -12.63
C ILE A 3 -14.90 12.92 -11.24
N TYR A 4 -15.61 13.44 -10.24
CA TYR A 4 -15.11 13.52 -8.85
C TYR A 4 -14.81 12.15 -8.22
N GLN A 5 -15.57 11.10 -8.57
CA GLN A 5 -15.25 9.73 -8.12
C GLN A 5 -13.98 9.20 -8.80
N ARG A 6 -13.80 9.48 -10.09
CA ARG A 6 -12.61 9.08 -10.85
C ARG A 6 -11.34 9.73 -10.29
N GLU A 7 -11.37 11.03 -10.01
CA GLU A 7 -10.26 11.77 -9.39
C GLU A 7 -9.85 11.17 -8.04
N LYS A 8 -10.83 10.73 -7.22
CA LYS A 8 -10.53 10.08 -5.93
C LYS A 8 -9.83 8.73 -6.11
N ILE A 9 -10.23 7.94 -7.10
CA ILE A 9 -9.60 6.64 -7.40
C ILE A 9 -8.19 6.85 -7.94
N GLU A 10 -7.99 7.79 -8.87
CA GLU A 10 -6.65 8.14 -9.39
C GLU A 10 -5.73 8.63 -8.27
N LYS A 11 -6.25 9.41 -7.32
CA LYS A 11 -5.50 9.82 -6.12
C LYS A 11 -5.15 8.63 -5.22
N ALA A 12 -6.07 7.69 -5.03
CA ALA A 12 -5.85 6.49 -4.24
C ALA A 12 -4.76 5.59 -4.85
N GLU A 13 -4.77 5.45 -6.17
CA GLU A 13 -3.74 4.74 -6.94
C GLU A 13 -2.38 5.43 -6.81
N LYS A 14 -2.34 6.76 -7.00
CA LYS A 14 -1.10 7.54 -6.84
C LYS A 14 -0.50 7.38 -5.45
N ASN A 15 -1.32 7.37 -4.39
CA ASN A 15 -0.85 7.12 -3.03
C ASN A 15 -0.22 5.73 -2.89
N LEU A 16 -0.82 4.70 -3.46
CA LEU A 16 -0.27 3.34 -3.47
C LEU A 16 1.04 3.26 -4.26
N ARG A 17 1.15 3.95 -5.40
CA ARG A 17 2.40 4.04 -6.17
C ARG A 17 3.51 4.70 -5.36
N VAL A 18 3.22 5.82 -4.68
CA VAL A 18 4.17 6.48 -3.78
C VAL A 18 4.58 5.57 -2.62
N SER A 19 3.63 4.78 -2.11
CA SER A 19 3.88 3.82 -1.03
C SER A 19 4.94 2.76 -1.39
N LEU A 20 5.12 2.40 -2.66
CA LEU A 20 6.15 1.45 -3.10
C LEU A 20 7.58 1.91 -2.82
N ILE A 21 7.79 3.23 -2.73
CA ILE A 21 9.13 3.81 -2.56
C ILE A 21 9.71 3.44 -1.18
N PHE A 22 8.88 3.38 -0.14
CA PHE A 22 9.38 3.21 1.23
C PHE A 22 9.92 1.80 1.51
N PRO A 23 9.26 0.71 1.11
CA PRO A 23 9.85 -0.62 1.21
C PRO A 23 11.14 -0.77 0.40
N PHE A 24 11.22 -0.12 -0.77
CA PHE A 24 12.45 -0.11 -1.55
C PHE A 24 13.59 0.61 -0.80
N ILE A 25 13.31 1.79 -0.23
CA ILE A 25 14.27 2.52 0.61
C ILE A 25 14.66 1.69 1.84
N GLN A 26 13.72 1.00 2.49
CA GLN A 26 13.99 0.15 3.64
C GLN A 26 14.95 -1.00 3.28
N ALA A 27 14.72 -1.67 2.15
CA ALA A 27 15.62 -2.71 1.66
C ALA A 27 17.02 -2.14 1.38
N LEU A 28 17.11 -0.98 0.72
CA LEU A 28 18.39 -0.33 0.43
C LEU A 28 19.13 0.05 1.72
N LEU A 29 18.43 0.64 2.68
CA LEU A 29 19.00 0.97 4.00
C LEU A 29 19.49 -0.27 4.74
N ALA A 30 18.73 -1.36 4.74
CA ALA A 30 19.14 -2.61 5.39
C ALA A 30 20.42 -3.20 4.78
N VAL A 31 20.58 -3.10 3.44
CA VAL A 31 21.81 -3.50 2.75
C VAL A 31 22.96 -2.55 3.06
N CYS A 32 22.75 -1.24 3.01
CA CYS A 32 23.79 -0.25 3.33
C CYS A 32 24.29 -0.42 4.77
N LEU A 33 23.38 -0.53 5.75
CA LEU A 33 23.72 -0.70 7.16
C LEU A 33 24.43 -2.04 7.42
N LEU A 34 24.15 -3.08 6.63
CA LEU A 34 24.91 -4.33 6.67
C LEU A 34 26.35 -4.13 6.18
N VAL A 35 26.54 -3.45 5.04
CA VAL A 35 27.87 -3.19 4.45
C VAL A 35 28.74 -2.38 5.40
N PHE A 36 28.17 -1.40 6.09
CA PHE A 36 28.86 -0.60 7.10
C PHE A 36 28.98 -1.27 8.48
N GLN A 37 28.55 -2.54 8.61
CA GLN A 37 28.59 -3.29 9.87
C GLN A 37 27.83 -2.62 11.02
N ILE A 38 26.83 -1.80 10.71
CA ILE A 38 25.97 -1.12 11.70
C ILE A 38 24.85 -2.06 12.18
N LEU A 39 24.35 -2.94 11.29
CA LEU A 39 23.36 -3.95 11.62
C LEU A 39 23.93 -5.37 11.56
N GLU A 40 23.39 -6.25 12.41
CA GLU A 40 23.63 -7.69 12.33
C GLU A 40 23.06 -8.29 11.04
N LEU A 41 23.74 -9.33 10.52
CA LEU A 41 23.36 -10.04 9.30
C LEU A 41 21.91 -10.55 9.35
N THR A 42 21.50 -11.14 10.48
CA THR A 42 20.16 -11.68 10.72
C THR A 42 19.08 -10.61 10.61
N VAL A 43 19.31 -9.45 11.23
CA VAL A 43 18.37 -8.32 11.23
C VAL A 43 18.30 -7.69 9.83
N SER A 44 19.43 -7.46 9.17
CA SER A 44 19.45 -6.93 7.80
C SER A 44 18.74 -7.85 6.81
N LEU A 45 19.00 -9.15 6.85
CA LEU A 45 18.31 -10.12 5.99
C LEU A 45 16.81 -10.14 6.25
N SER A 46 16.39 -10.08 7.51
CA SER A 46 14.97 -10.02 7.88
C SER A 46 14.30 -8.76 7.34
N LEU A 47 14.96 -7.60 7.47
CA LEU A 47 14.45 -6.33 6.95
C LEU A 47 14.35 -6.32 5.42
N VAL A 48 15.34 -6.88 4.72
CA VAL A 48 15.28 -7.03 3.25
C VAL A 48 14.13 -7.95 2.86
N PHE A 49 13.99 -9.10 3.51
CA PHE A 49 12.92 -10.05 3.23
C PHE A 49 11.53 -9.43 3.43
N ILE A 50 11.29 -8.79 4.58
CA ILE A 50 10.00 -8.14 4.86
C ILE A 50 9.73 -6.99 3.88
N SER A 51 10.76 -6.23 3.49
CA SER A 51 10.63 -5.18 2.48
C SER A 51 10.21 -5.74 1.11
N ILE A 52 10.81 -6.85 0.68
CA ILE A 52 10.46 -7.52 -0.59
C ILE A 52 9.01 -8.04 -0.55
N VAL A 53 8.61 -8.72 0.52
CA VAL A 53 7.23 -9.20 0.68
C VAL A 53 6.25 -8.02 0.65
N THR A 54 6.60 -6.91 1.30
CA THR A 54 5.78 -5.69 1.30
C THR A 54 5.67 -5.06 -0.09
N LEU A 55 6.76 -5.01 -0.86
CA LEU A 55 6.75 -4.57 -2.26
C LEU A 55 5.80 -5.43 -3.11
N LEU A 56 5.89 -6.77 -2.98
CA LEU A 56 5.04 -7.68 -3.72
C LEU A 56 3.56 -7.48 -3.40
N MET A 57 3.22 -7.29 -2.12
CA MET A 57 1.84 -7.05 -1.67
C MET A 57 1.30 -5.70 -2.17
N LEU A 58 2.09 -4.63 -2.09
CA LEU A 58 1.72 -3.32 -2.61
C LEU A 58 1.59 -3.33 -4.13
N TYR A 59 2.48 -4.03 -4.83
CA TYR A 59 2.43 -4.19 -6.27
C TYR A 59 1.20 -5.00 -6.71
N PHE A 60 0.90 -6.10 -6.02
CA PHE A 60 -0.32 -6.85 -6.24
C PHE A 60 -1.55 -5.97 -6.05
N SER A 61 -1.60 -5.16 -5.00
CA SER A 61 -2.69 -4.20 -4.78
C SER A 61 -2.82 -3.18 -5.91
N LEU A 62 -1.72 -2.67 -6.45
CA LEU A 62 -1.74 -1.75 -7.59
C LEU A 62 -2.27 -2.42 -8.85
N LYS A 63 -1.89 -3.67 -9.10
CA LYS A 63 -2.44 -4.44 -10.22
C LYS A 63 -3.96 -4.63 -10.09
N GLN A 64 -4.45 -4.88 -8.88
CA GLN A 64 -5.90 -4.95 -8.62
C GLN A 64 -6.62 -3.61 -8.86
N PHE A 65 -5.93 -2.47 -8.72
CA PHE A 65 -6.45 -1.15 -9.07
C PHE A 65 -6.61 -1.00 -10.60
N GLU A 66 -5.60 -1.42 -11.37
CA GLU A 66 -5.62 -1.41 -12.83
C GLU A 66 -6.73 -2.33 -13.39
N GLU A 67 -6.95 -3.48 -12.75
CA GLU A 67 -8.02 -4.43 -13.08
C GLU A 67 -9.40 -4.01 -12.55
N ALA A 68 -9.53 -2.83 -11.92
CA ALA A 68 -10.77 -2.34 -11.31
C ALA A 68 -11.43 -3.30 -10.30
N SER A 69 -10.63 -4.17 -9.68
CA SER A 69 -11.07 -5.22 -8.74
C SER A 69 -11.11 -4.70 -7.29
N TYR A 70 -11.89 -3.64 -7.06
CA TYR A 70 -11.91 -2.90 -5.80
C TYR A 70 -12.41 -3.71 -4.58
N ASP A 71 -13.28 -4.70 -4.80
CA ASP A 71 -13.71 -5.61 -3.73
C ASP A 71 -12.56 -6.47 -3.19
N VAL A 72 -11.63 -6.87 -4.06
CA VAL A 72 -10.42 -7.58 -3.66
C VAL A 72 -9.53 -6.65 -2.86
N ILE A 73 -9.31 -5.42 -3.34
CA ILE A 73 -8.50 -4.40 -2.66
C ILE A 73 -8.99 -4.17 -1.22
N ILE A 74 -10.29 -4.00 -1.02
CA ILE A 74 -10.88 -3.79 0.31
C ILE A 74 -10.63 -4.98 1.24
N LYS A 75 -10.68 -6.22 0.73
CA LYS A 75 -10.44 -7.44 1.53
C LYS A 75 -8.97 -7.62 1.91
N ILE A 76 -8.05 -7.36 0.99
CA ILE A 76 -6.61 -7.53 1.23
C ILE A 76 -6.00 -6.33 1.99
N PHE A 77 -6.72 -5.21 2.07
CA PHE A 77 -6.23 -3.98 2.66
C PHE A 77 -5.65 -4.10 4.08
N PRO A 78 -6.31 -4.78 5.05
CA PRO A 78 -5.75 -4.90 6.40
C PRO A 78 -4.38 -5.59 6.41
N VAL A 79 -4.20 -6.57 5.53
CA VAL A 79 -2.94 -7.30 5.36
C VAL A 79 -1.87 -6.36 4.81
N ILE A 80 -2.18 -5.62 3.73
CA ILE A 80 -1.27 -4.63 3.14
C ILE A 80 -0.89 -3.56 4.17
N LEU A 81 -1.85 -3.10 4.98
CA LEU A 81 -1.59 -2.10 6.02
C LEU A 81 -0.57 -2.61 7.04
N ILE A 82 -0.73 -3.85 7.53
CA ILE A 82 0.24 -4.46 8.46
C ILE A 82 1.62 -4.56 7.83
N PHE A 83 1.72 -5.09 6.61
CA PHE A 83 3.01 -5.18 5.91
C PHE A 83 3.62 -3.80 5.64
N SER A 84 2.83 -2.79 5.32
CA SER A 84 3.32 -1.42 5.10
C SER A 84 3.88 -0.76 6.37
N ILE A 85 3.40 -1.16 7.55
CA ILE A 85 3.95 -0.67 8.82
C ILE A 85 5.34 -1.28 9.04
N ILE A 86 5.47 -2.59 8.89
CA ILE A 86 6.69 -3.34 9.24
C ILE A 86 7.76 -3.23 8.14
N GLY A 87 7.33 -3.29 6.89
CA GLY A 87 8.18 -3.33 5.70
C GLY A 87 8.26 -2.04 4.91
N GLY A 88 7.61 -0.96 5.36
CA GLY A 88 7.54 0.32 4.66
C GLY A 88 7.88 1.53 5.53
N LEU A 89 8.79 1.34 6.50
CA LEU A 89 9.27 2.37 7.43
C LEU A 89 8.17 3.03 8.28
N GLY A 90 7.01 2.39 8.45
CA GLY A 90 5.82 2.99 9.06
C GLY A 90 5.14 4.05 8.20
N ILE A 91 5.89 4.93 7.53
CA ILE A 91 5.39 6.04 6.71
C ILE A 91 4.51 5.53 5.55
N SER A 92 4.88 4.41 4.93
CA SER A 92 4.10 3.74 3.88
C SER A 92 2.65 3.50 4.29
N SER A 93 2.40 3.18 5.56
CA SER A 93 1.05 2.90 6.08
C SER A 93 0.11 4.10 5.99
N LEU A 94 0.63 5.33 6.06
CA LEU A 94 -0.18 6.54 5.90
C LEU A 94 -0.75 6.66 4.49
N PHE A 95 0.06 6.34 3.48
CA PHE A 95 -0.36 6.37 2.08
C PHE A 95 -1.33 5.24 1.75
N VAL A 96 -1.05 4.04 2.27
CA VAL A 96 -1.91 2.86 2.18
C VAL A 96 -3.28 3.17 2.81
N TYR A 97 -3.30 3.67 4.05
CA TYR A 97 -4.53 4.06 4.74
C TYR A 97 -5.30 5.17 4.03
N SER A 98 -4.60 6.20 3.55
CA SER A 98 -5.22 7.28 2.76
C SER A 98 -5.87 6.75 1.48
N SER A 99 -5.20 5.82 0.78
CA SER A 99 -5.76 5.14 -0.38
C SER A 99 -7.05 4.39 -0.05
N TYR A 100 -7.04 3.57 1.01
CA TYR A 100 -8.23 2.83 1.43
C TYR A 100 -9.40 3.71 1.85
N LYS A 101 -9.13 4.81 2.57
CA LYS A 101 -10.18 5.77 2.93
C LYS A 101 -10.87 6.33 1.69
N LEU A 102 -10.10 6.68 0.65
CA LEU A 102 -10.64 7.17 -0.62
C LEU A 102 -11.47 6.11 -1.34
N ILE A 103 -11.00 4.87 -1.43
CA ILE A 103 -11.76 3.76 -2.02
C ILE A 103 -13.07 3.57 -1.25
N LYS A 104 -13.00 3.41 0.07
CA LYS A 104 -14.18 3.18 0.91
C LYS A 104 -15.21 4.30 0.78
N GLU A 105 -14.79 5.56 0.70
CA GLU A 105 -15.68 6.70 0.46
C GLU A 105 -16.41 6.62 -0.89
N VAL A 106 -15.73 6.20 -1.95
CA VAL A 106 -16.34 6.04 -3.28
C VAL A 106 -17.33 4.87 -3.29
N PHE A 107 -16.99 3.74 -2.67
CA PHE A 107 -17.80 2.53 -2.68
C PHE A 107 -18.97 2.55 -1.68
N HIS A 108 -18.82 3.10 -0.47
CA HIS A 108 -19.95 3.26 0.45
C HIS A 108 -21.02 4.21 -0.08
N LYS A 109 -20.63 5.29 -0.79
CA LYS A 109 -21.59 6.17 -1.45
C LYS A 109 -22.41 5.44 -2.52
N ARG A 110 -21.82 4.49 -3.26
CA ARG A 110 -22.56 3.68 -4.25
C ARG A 110 -23.59 2.76 -3.60
N VAL A 111 -23.28 2.15 -2.45
CA VAL A 111 -24.21 1.26 -1.72
C VAL A 111 -25.39 2.04 -1.14
N GLN A 112 -25.18 3.27 -0.63
CA GLN A 112 -26.28 4.11 -0.14
C GLN A 112 -27.21 4.58 -1.27
N VAL A 113 -26.67 4.99 -2.42
CA VAL A 113 -27.51 5.39 -3.57
C VAL A 113 -28.35 4.21 -4.08
N LYS A 114 -27.80 2.98 -4.07
CA LYS A 114 -28.53 1.77 -4.49
C LYS A 114 -29.64 1.33 -3.54
N LYS A 115 -29.70 1.86 -2.30
CA LYS A 115 -30.77 1.58 -1.33
C LYS A 115 -31.91 2.61 -1.37
N ILE A 116 -31.74 3.72 -2.08
CA ILE A 116 -32.69 4.84 -2.14
C ILE A 116 -33.48 4.83 -3.47
N ILE A 117 -33.11 3.95 -4.42
CA ILE A 117 -33.84 3.65 -5.66
C ILE A 117 -34.52 2.30 -5.48
#